data_AF-A0A5B7GE23-F1
#
_entry.id   AF-A0A5B7GE23-F1
#
_cell.length_a   1.000
_cell.length_b   1.000
_cell.length_c   1.000
_cell.angle_alpha   90.00
_cell.angle_beta   90.00
_cell.angle_gamma   90.00
#
_symmetry.space_group_name_H-M   'P 1'
#
loop_
_entity.id
_entity.type
_entity.pdbx_description
1 polymer ?
#
loop_
_entity_poly.entity_id
_entity_poly.type
_entity_poly.pdbx_seq_one_letter_code
_entity_poly.pdbx_strand_id
1 'polypeptide(L)'
;MRNGPALHRKINSHLGSRITFDGARNVLVIQRVRIGDGGIYRCRVHFRTNPTLTYTTNLSVLIPPRHMMVYTEMGEEAKGNIGPYVEGDNLTLHCRVRGGYPSPRVTWWNGEELLDSEVEEEETEVVTNTLTISHLTRDDLHKKLTCHANNNNLTESLATTITVDMHSVCLVYFKIRVFSASETPVRHKMDQSRLCVVRDFTSSFHNTGFRGCLIPESLSSIRTRAEFQQHIV
;
A
#
# COMPACT_ATOMS: atom_id res chain seq x y z
N MET A 1 -49.76 -20.62 47.78
CA MET A 1 -49.43 -19.86 46.56
C MET A 1 -47.92 -19.88 46.36
N ARG A 2 -47.38 -20.60 45.36
CA ARG A 2 -45.92 -20.67 45.14
C ARG A 2 -45.44 -19.41 44.40
N ASN A 3 -44.93 -18.42 45.12
CA ASN A 3 -44.10 -17.34 44.57
C ASN A 3 -42.65 -17.85 44.51
N GLY A 4 -42.37 -18.67 43.50
CA GLY A 4 -41.01 -19.13 43.21
C GLY A 4 -40.34 -18.25 42.16
N PRO A 5 -39.00 -18.16 42.14
CA PRO A 5 -38.26 -17.43 41.11
C PRO A 5 -38.59 -17.97 39.71
N ALA A 6 -38.46 -17.11 38.70
CA ALA A 6 -38.67 -17.50 37.30
C ALA A 6 -37.75 -18.69 36.95
N LEU A 7 -38.34 -19.75 36.39
CA LEU A 7 -37.59 -20.93 35.95
C LEU A 7 -37.00 -20.64 34.57
N HIS A 8 -35.68 -20.65 34.47
CA HIS A 8 -34.97 -20.44 33.22
C HIS A 8 -34.55 -21.77 32.62
N ARG A 9 -34.85 -21.98 31.33
CA ARG A 9 -34.55 -23.24 30.62
C ARG A 9 -34.01 -22.94 29.23
N LYS A 10 -32.91 -23.63 28.88
CA LYS A 10 -32.37 -23.67 27.51
C LYS A 10 -33.18 -24.68 26.69
N ILE A 11 -33.73 -24.24 25.56
CA ILE A 11 -34.65 -25.06 24.74
C ILE A 11 -33.90 -25.85 23.65
N ASN A 12 -32.70 -25.42 23.25
CA ASN A 12 -31.90 -26.13 22.24
C ASN A 12 -30.40 -25.95 22.51
N SER A 13 -29.57 -27.00 22.45
CA SER A 13 -28.18 -26.92 22.93
C SER A 13 -27.10 -27.60 22.09
N HIS A 14 -26.95 -27.21 20.83
CA HIS A 14 -25.71 -27.48 20.09
C HIS A 14 -24.47 -26.79 20.73
N LEU A 15 -24.66 -25.72 21.50
CA LEU A 15 -23.57 -24.96 22.14
C LEU A 15 -22.99 -25.59 23.43
N GLY A 16 -23.59 -26.68 23.94
CA GLY A 16 -23.08 -27.39 25.13
C GLY A 16 -22.93 -26.49 26.38
N SER A 17 -21.82 -26.69 27.11
CA SER A 17 -21.46 -26.02 28.38
C SER A 17 -20.95 -24.58 28.24
N ARG A 18 -20.81 -24.07 27.00
CA ARG A 18 -20.33 -22.70 26.74
C ARG A 18 -21.39 -21.62 26.95
N ILE A 19 -22.64 -22.01 27.17
CA ILE A 19 -23.73 -21.07 27.41
C ILE A 19 -24.09 -21.10 28.88
N THR A 20 -24.30 -19.93 29.45
CA THR A 20 -24.84 -19.78 30.80
C THR A 20 -25.94 -18.72 30.76
N PHE A 21 -26.94 -18.89 31.62
CA PHE A 21 -27.97 -17.88 31.79
C PHE A 21 -27.77 -17.23 33.16
N ASP A 22 -27.47 -15.93 33.16
CA ASP A 22 -27.42 -15.13 34.37
C ASP A 22 -28.84 -14.69 34.73
N GLY A 23 -29.46 -15.46 35.64
CA GLY A 23 -30.83 -15.21 36.09
C GLY A 23 -31.00 -13.96 36.95
N ALA A 24 -29.93 -13.39 37.50
CA ALA A 24 -30.01 -12.13 38.23
C ALA A 24 -30.11 -10.95 37.26
N ARG A 25 -29.41 -11.03 36.13
CA ARG A 25 -29.39 -9.99 35.09
C ARG A 25 -30.33 -10.25 33.92
N ASN A 26 -30.97 -11.43 33.87
CA ASN A 26 -31.78 -11.91 32.74
C ASN A 26 -30.98 -11.94 31.41
N VAL A 27 -29.69 -12.27 31.48
CA VAL A 27 -28.77 -12.23 30.32
C VAL A 27 -28.33 -13.64 29.93
N LEU A 28 -28.29 -13.88 28.62
CA LEU A 28 -27.65 -15.05 28.03
C LEU A 28 -26.17 -14.75 27.79
N VAL A 29 -25.28 -15.54 28.39
CA VAL A 29 -23.83 -15.41 28.24
C VAL A 29 -23.32 -16.58 27.42
N ILE A 30 -22.58 -16.28 26.34
CA ILE A 30 -21.91 -17.27 25.51
C ILE A 30 -20.40 -17.07 25.67
N GLN A 31 -19.71 -18.10 26.19
CA GLN A 31 -18.27 -18.10 26.35
C GLN A 31 -17.59 -18.76 25.15
N ARG A 32 -16.41 -18.26 24.77
CA ARG A 32 -15.62 -18.79 23.64
C ARG A 32 -16.47 -18.89 22.38
N VAL A 33 -16.94 -17.73 21.91
CA VAL A 33 -17.78 -17.59 20.71
C VAL A 33 -17.03 -18.14 19.50
N ARG A 34 -17.74 -18.91 18.67
CA ARG A 34 -17.27 -19.50 17.41
C ARG A 34 -18.10 -18.99 16.25
N ILE A 35 -17.59 -19.08 15.02
CA ILE A 35 -18.32 -18.68 13.81
C ILE A 35 -19.70 -19.35 13.74
N GLY A 36 -19.76 -20.66 14.04
CA GLY A 36 -21.00 -21.43 14.03
C GLY A 36 -21.99 -21.10 15.16
N ASP A 37 -21.65 -20.20 16.10
CA ASP A 37 -22.62 -19.70 17.07
C ASP A 37 -23.48 -18.57 16.50
N GLY A 38 -23.13 -18.04 15.32
CA GLY A 38 -23.91 -17.02 14.63
C GLY A 38 -25.30 -17.50 14.23
N GLY A 39 -26.29 -16.62 14.31
CA GLY A 39 -27.67 -16.92 13.94
C GLY A 39 -28.71 -16.24 14.83
N ILE A 40 -29.96 -16.66 14.69
CA ILE A 40 -31.11 -16.03 15.36
C ILE A 40 -31.33 -16.68 16.74
N TYR A 41 -31.24 -15.87 17.78
CA TYR A 41 -31.53 -16.24 19.16
C TYR A 41 -32.92 -15.75 19.55
N ARG A 42 -33.72 -16.62 20.18
CA ARG A 42 -35.11 -16.33 20.57
C ARG A 42 -35.28 -16.41 22.08
N CYS A 43 -35.58 -15.28 22.72
CA CYS A 43 -35.91 -15.20 24.14
C CYS A 43 -37.43 -15.29 24.33
N ARG A 44 -37.90 -16.29 25.07
CA ARG A 44 -39.33 -16.52 25.34
C ARG A 44 -39.61 -16.28 26.82
N VAL A 45 -40.56 -15.40 27.11
CA VAL A 45 -40.98 -15.06 28.47
C VAL A 45 -42.42 -15.54 28.67
N HIS A 46 -42.58 -16.53 29.53
CA HIS A 46 -43.89 -17.10 29.86
C HIS A 46 -44.46 -16.43 31.11
N PHE A 47 -45.68 -15.92 31.00
CA PHE A 47 -46.42 -15.35 32.12
C PHE A 47 -47.50 -16.32 32.61
N ARG A 48 -47.97 -16.15 33.85
CA ARG A 48 -49.02 -17.01 34.42
C ARG A 48 -50.41 -16.72 33.85
N THR A 49 -50.70 -15.45 33.60
CA THR A 49 -52.03 -14.96 33.19
C THR A 49 -52.00 -14.19 31.88
N ASN A 50 -50.81 -13.74 31.43
CA ASN A 50 -50.64 -12.98 30.20
C ASN A 50 -50.12 -13.88 29.06
N PRO A 51 -50.33 -13.48 27.79
CA PRO A 51 -49.71 -14.14 26.65
C PRO A 51 -48.17 -14.19 26.77
N THR A 52 -47.57 -15.23 26.20
CA THR A 52 -46.11 -15.38 26.14
C THR A 52 -45.50 -14.31 25.24
N LEU A 53 -44.54 -13.54 25.76
CA LEU A 53 -43.77 -12.61 24.95
C LEU A 53 -42.57 -13.31 24.33
N THR A 54 -42.22 -12.90 23.12
CA THR A 54 -41.05 -13.43 22.45
C THR A 54 -40.24 -12.34 21.78
N TYR A 55 -38.95 -12.33 22.04
CA TYR A 55 -37.96 -11.44 21.44
C TYR A 55 -36.98 -12.25 20.62
N THR A 56 -36.58 -11.72 19.47
CA THR A 56 -35.58 -12.33 18.59
C THR A 56 -34.44 -11.36 18.36
N THR A 57 -33.21 -11.87 18.42
CA THR A 57 -32.00 -11.11 18.10
C THR A 57 -31.13 -11.92 17.17
N ASN A 58 -30.40 -11.25 16.26
CA ASN A 58 -29.46 -11.89 15.36
C ASN A 58 -28.04 -11.69 15.89
N LEU A 59 -27.33 -12.77 16.17
CA LEU A 59 -25.93 -12.75 16.53
C LEU A 59 -25.08 -12.92 15.27
N SER A 60 -24.41 -11.84 14.86
CA SER A 60 -23.37 -11.89 13.84
C SER A 60 -22.02 -12.05 14.51
N VAL A 61 -21.26 -13.07 14.13
CA VAL A 61 -19.91 -13.31 14.62
C VAL A 61 -18.92 -12.75 13.61
N LEU A 62 -18.00 -11.91 14.09
CA LEU A 62 -16.97 -11.26 13.27
C LEU A 62 -15.59 -11.68 13.78
N ILE A 63 -14.65 -11.91 12.87
CA ILE A 63 -13.25 -12.20 13.20
C ILE A 63 -12.40 -11.20 12.42
N PRO A 64 -11.61 -10.33 13.05
CA PRO A 64 -10.74 -9.40 12.32
C PRO A 64 -9.60 -10.15 11.61
N PRO A 65 -9.03 -9.58 10.52
CA PRO A 65 -7.83 -10.12 9.88
C PRO A 65 -6.65 -10.16 10.85
N ARG A 66 -5.81 -11.19 10.76
CA ARG A 66 -4.73 -11.43 11.75
C ARG A 66 -3.33 -11.24 11.20
N HIS A 67 -3.13 -11.57 9.94
CA HIS A 67 -1.81 -11.56 9.33
C HIS A 67 -1.88 -10.90 7.96
N MET A 68 -0.96 -9.97 7.72
CA MET A 68 -0.79 -9.26 6.45
C MET A 68 0.70 -9.25 6.12
N MET A 69 1.02 -9.58 4.88
CA MET A 69 2.38 -9.51 4.34
C MET A 69 2.30 -8.98 2.91
N VAL A 70 3.21 -8.09 2.56
CA VAL A 70 3.32 -7.58 1.19
C VAL A 70 4.55 -8.20 0.53
N TYR A 71 4.40 -8.62 -0.72
CA TYR A 71 5.46 -9.17 -1.54
C TYR A 71 5.68 -8.34 -2.80
N THR A 72 6.91 -8.27 -3.29
CA THR A 72 7.23 -7.73 -4.61
C THR A 72 6.90 -8.76 -5.70
N GLU A 73 6.96 -8.35 -6.97
CA GLU A 73 6.84 -9.24 -8.13
C GLU A 73 7.84 -10.43 -8.07
N MET A 74 9.01 -10.21 -7.47
CA MET A 74 10.07 -11.20 -7.32
C MET A 74 9.81 -12.19 -6.17
N GLY A 75 8.73 -12.01 -5.42
CA GLY A 75 8.34 -12.85 -4.27
C GLY A 75 9.08 -12.50 -2.97
N GLU A 76 9.80 -11.38 -2.93
CA GLU A 76 10.48 -10.90 -1.72
C GLU A 76 9.50 -10.14 -0.81
N GLU A 77 9.62 -10.33 0.50
CA GLU A 77 8.77 -9.61 1.45
C GLU A 77 9.16 -8.13 1.51
N ALA A 78 8.23 -7.25 1.12
CA ALA A 78 8.42 -5.82 1.09
C ALA A 78 8.14 -5.21 2.48
N LYS A 79 9.19 -4.68 3.12
CA LYS A 79 9.13 -4.06 4.46
C LYS A 79 9.85 -2.73 4.50
N GLY A 80 9.19 -1.70 5.05
CA GLY A 80 9.79 -0.39 5.22
C GLY A 80 10.03 0.29 3.87
N ASN A 81 11.28 0.37 3.43
CA ASN A 81 11.66 1.01 2.17
C ASN A 81 11.93 -0.06 1.10
N ILE A 82 11.37 0.14 -0.09
CA ILE A 82 11.60 -0.73 -1.26
C ILE A 82 12.27 0.04 -2.39
N GLY A 83 13.09 -0.66 -3.16
CA GLY A 83 13.89 -0.08 -4.24
C GLY A 83 15.40 -0.25 -3.97
N PRO A 84 16.25 0.60 -4.54
CA PRO A 84 15.90 1.85 -5.22
C PRO A 84 15.45 1.64 -6.68
N TYR A 85 14.40 2.33 -7.11
CA TYR A 85 13.84 2.26 -8.48
C TYR A 85 14.30 3.43 -9.36
N VAL A 86 14.38 3.26 -10.68
CA VAL A 86 14.65 4.36 -11.62
C VAL A 86 13.38 4.85 -12.30
N GLU A 87 13.41 6.10 -12.81
CA GLU A 87 12.30 6.64 -13.60
C GLU A 87 11.97 5.73 -14.79
N GLY A 88 10.69 5.42 -14.95
CA GLY A 88 10.19 4.52 -15.98
C GLY A 88 10.05 3.06 -15.55
N ASP A 89 10.57 2.67 -14.38
CA ASP A 89 10.37 1.32 -13.82
C ASP A 89 8.90 1.03 -13.53
N ASN A 90 8.55 -0.25 -13.48
CA ASN A 90 7.23 -0.70 -13.05
C ASN A 90 7.34 -1.33 -11.66
N LEU A 91 6.39 -0.99 -10.79
CA LEU A 91 6.28 -1.52 -9.44
C LEU A 91 5.01 -2.37 -9.30
N THR A 92 5.20 -3.65 -8.97
CA THR A 92 4.11 -4.58 -8.66
C THR A 92 4.24 -5.06 -7.22
N LEU A 93 3.17 -4.89 -6.43
CA LEU A 93 3.08 -5.30 -5.03
C LEU A 93 1.87 -6.18 -4.78
N HIS A 94 2.07 -7.32 -4.12
CA HIS A 94 1.02 -8.25 -3.73
C HIS A 94 0.80 -8.19 -2.22
N CYS A 95 -0.33 -7.64 -1.78
CA CYS A 95 -0.72 -7.65 -0.38
C CYS A 95 -1.53 -8.91 -0.07
N ARG A 96 -0.96 -9.84 0.69
CA ARG A 96 -1.60 -11.09 1.10
C ARG A 96 -2.08 -10.98 2.53
N VAL A 97 -3.38 -11.19 2.72
CA VAL A 97 -4.06 -11.07 4.01
C VAL A 97 -4.66 -12.42 4.37
N ARG A 98 -4.32 -12.94 5.55
CA ARG A 98 -4.83 -14.21 6.04
C ARG A 98 -5.82 -14.05 7.18
N GLY A 99 -6.93 -14.75 7.02
CA GLY A 99 -8.01 -14.81 8.00
C GLY A 99 -8.89 -13.58 7.98
N GLY A 100 -9.99 -13.68 8.73
CA GLY A 100 -11.06 -12.71 8.69
C GLY A 100 -12.38 -13.43 8.44
N TYR A 101 -13.42 -13.06 9.17
CA TYR A 101 -14.78 -13.50 8.88
C TYR A 101 -15.77 -12.35 9.14
N PRO A 102 -16.55 -11.90 8.13
CA PRO A 102 -16.48 -12.26 6.71
C PRO A 102 -15.11 -12.02 6.08
N SER A 103 -14.91 -12.51 4.86
CA SER A 103 -13.67 -12.30 4.10
C SER A 103 -13.36 -10.80 4.01
N PRO A 104 -12.13 -10.36 4.31
CA PRO A 104 -11.78 -8.95 4.30
C PRO A 104 -11.67 -8.42 2.88
N ARG A 105 -12.08 -7.15 2.73
CA ARG A 105 -11.71 -6.35 1.58
C ARG A 105 -10.30 -5.82 1.74
N VAL A 106 -9.49 -5.95 0.71
CA VAL A 106 -8.08 -5.53 0.69
C VAL A 106 -7.94 -4.39 -0.30
N THR A 107 -7.37 -3.27 0.12
CA THR A 107 -7.30 -2.04 -0.69
C THR A 107 -5.95 -1.37 -0.55
N TRP A 108 -5.51 -0.68 -1.60
CA TRP A 108 -4.26 0.06 -1.64
C TRP A 108 -4.49 1.56 -1.60
N TRP A 109 -3.69 2.25 -0.78
CA TRP A 109 -3.83 3.67 -0.52
C TRP A 109 -2.48 4.40 -0.60
N ASN A 110 -2.51 5.65 -1.08
CA ASN A 110 -1.40 6.59 -0.98
C ASN A 110 -1.86 7.78 -0.13
N GLY A 111 -1.52 7.77 1.17
CA GLY A 111 -2.12 8.70 2.12
C GLY A 111 -3.63 8.46 2.22
N GLU A 112 -4.44 9.45 1.79
CA GLU A 112 -5.91 9.38 1.77
C GLU A 112 -6.48 9.01 0.39
N GLU A 113 -5.63 8.88 -0.63
CA GLU A 113 -6.03 8.53 -1.98
C GLU A 113 -6.12 7.01 -2.14
N LEU A 114 -7.29 6.51 -2.54
CA LEU A 114 -7.48 5.11 -2.90
C LEU A 114 -6.85 4.87 -4.28
N LEU A 115 -5.86 3.99 -4.34
CA LEU A 115 -5.16 3.62 -5.58
C LEU A 115 -5.81 2.44 -6.28
N ASP A 116 -6.21 1.40 -5.53
CA ASP A 116 -6.81 0.19 -6.09
C ASP A 116 -7.73 -0.52 -5.08
N SER A 117 -8.83 -1.06 -5.60
CA SER A 117 -9.83 -1.85 -4.89
C SER A 117 -10.42 -3.01 -5.71
N GLU A 118 -9.94 -3.26 -6.93
CA GLU A 118 -10.68 -4.10 -7.90
C GLU A 118 -10.19 -5.55 -7.97
N VAL A 119 -8.95 -5.85 -7.59
CA VAL A 119 -8.37 -7.20 -7.75
C VAL A 119 -8.24 -7.89 -6.39
N GLU A 120 -9.17 -8.79 -6.08
CA GLU A 120 -9.12 -9.66 -4.91
C GLU A 120 -9.08 -11.12 -5.37
N GLU A 121 -7.93 -11.78 -5.22
CA GLU A 121 -7.81 -13.23 -5.40
C GLU A 121 -8.04 -13.93 -4.05
N GLU A 122 -9.10 -14.74 -3.96
CA GLU A 122 -9.45 -15.46 -2.74
C GLU A 122 -9.04 -16.94 -2.87
N GLU A 123 -8.01 -17.34 -2.11
CA GLU A 123 -7.56 -18.72 -1.96
C GLU A 123 -7.80 -19.21 -0.54
N THR A 124 -8.86 -20.01 -0.33
CA THR A 124 -9.26 -20.66 0.94
C THR A 124 -9.41 -19.75 2.18
N GLU A 125 -8.31 -19.20 2.71
CA GLU A 125 -8.23 -18.31 3.87
C GLU A 125 -7.37 -17.06 3.61
N VAL A 126 -6.90 -16.88 2.37
CA VAL A 126 -6.01 -15.79 1.97
C VAL A 126 -6.68 -14.95 0.90
N VAL A 127 -6.75 -13.64 1.14
CA VAL A 127 -7.18 -12.65 0.15
C VAL A 127 -5.95 -11.88 -0.30
N THR A 128 -5.75 -11.78 -1.61
CA THR A 128 -4.62 -11.04 -2.18
C THR A 128 -5.11 -9.89 -3.04
N ASN A 129 -4.55 -8.70 -2.83
CA ASN A 129 -4.72 -7.56 -3.74
C ASN A 129 -3.36 -7.14 -4.34
N THR A 130 -3.34 -6.98 -5.66
CA THR A 130 -2.15 -6.64 -6.45
C THR A 130 -2.20 -5.20 -6.94
N LEU A 131 -1.31 -4.34 -6.42
CA LEU A 131 -1.12 -2.98 -6.93
C LEU A 131 -0.04 -2.98 -8.00
N THR A 132 -0.34 -2.42 -9.17
CA THR A 132 0.63 -2.19 -10.24
C THR A 132 0.72 -0.71 -10.56
N ILE A 133 1.89 -0.10 -10.38
CA ILE A 133 2.20 1.26 -10.79
C ILE A 133 3.19 1.17 -11.95
N SER A 134 2.76 1.57 -13.13
CA SER A 134 3.62 1.62 -14.31
C SER A 134 4.32 2.97 -14.43
N HIS A 135 5.53 2.96 -15.00
CA HIS A 135 6.31 4.16 -15.29
C HIS A 135 6.49 5.10 -14.09
N LEU A 136 7.17 4.60 -13.05
CA LEU A 136 7.51 5.40 -11.88
C LEU A 136 8.19 6.72 -12.27
N THR A 137 7.83 7.77 -11.54
CA THR A 137 8.27 9.15 -11.75
C THR A 137 9.01 9.66 -10.52
N ARG A 138 9.63 10.84 -10.61
CA ARG A 138 10.26 11.49 -9.45
C ARG A 138 9.28 11.77 -8.32
N ASP A 139 8.01 12.01 -8.66
CA ASP A 139 6.97 12.30 -7.67
C ASP A 139 6.62 11.07 -6.83
N ASP A 140 7.04 9.87 -7.25
CA ASP A 140 6.89 8.63 -6.51
C ASP A 140 7.91 8.45 -5.38
N LEU A 141 8.96 9.29 -5.33
CA LEU A 141 9.94 9.24 -4.25
C LEU A 141 9.28 9.46 -2.89
N HIS A 142 9.52 8.53 -1.96
CA HIS A 142 8.95 8.51 -0.62
C HIS A 142 7.42 8.43 -0.56
N LYS A 143 6.75 8.05 -1.66
CA LYS A 143 5.33 7.69 -1.60
C LYS A 143 5.13 6.54 -0.62
N LYS A 144 4.09 6.67 0.19
CA LYS A 144 3.73 5.72 1.24
C LYS A 144 2.52 4.91 0.79
N LEU A 145 2.80 3.75 0.20
CA LEU A 145 1.79 2.82 -0.26
C LEU A 145 1.33 1.97 0.93
N THR A 146 0.07 2.11 1.31
CA THR A 146 -0.51 1.41 2.45
C THR A 146 -1.56 0.42 1.98
N CYS A 147 -1.35 -0.85 2.29
CA CYS A 147 -2.37 -1.87 2.14
C CYS A 147 -3.25 -1.90 3.37
N HIS A 148 -4.57 -1.81 3.20
CA HIS A 148 -5.57 -1.91 4.25
C HIS A 148 -6.43 -3.16 4.04
N ALA A 149 -6.67 -3.91 5.11
CA ALA A 149 -7.58 -5.03 5.16
C ALA A 149 -8.69 -4.77 6.17
N ASN A 150 -9.92 -4.72 5.67
CA ASN A 150 -11.09 -4.46 6.49
C ASN A 150 -12.23 -5.45 6.19
N ASN A 151 -12.83 -6.02 7.23
CA ASN A 151 -14.01 -6.87 7.09
C ASN A 151 -15.22 -6.44 7.91
N ASN A 152 -15.11 -5.37 8.71
CA ASN A 152 -16.22 -4.85 9.49
C ASN A 152 -15.96 -3.42 9.98
N ASN A 153 -17.01 -2.69 10.37
CA ASN A 153 -16.88 -1.30 10.82
C ASN A 153 -16.78 -1.15 12.35
N LEU A 154 -16.49 -2.23 13.08
CA LEU A 154 -16.46 -2.27 14.56
C LEU A 154 -15.05 -2.45 15.12
N THR A 155 -14.13 -3.03 14.34
CA THR A 155 -12.72 -3.23 14.71
C THR A 155 -11.80 -2.41 13.83
N GLU A 156 -10.64 -2.05 14.35
CA GLU A 156 -9.60 -1.42 13.54
C GLU A 156 -9.18 -2.32 12.37
N SER A 157 -9.01 -1.73 11.19
CA SER A 157 -8.53 -2.42 10.00
C SER A 157 -7.05 -2.75 10.14
N LEU A 158 -6.63 -3.92 9.66
CA LEU A 158 -5.21 -4.28 9.62
C LEU A 158 -4.55 -3.52 8.46
N ALA A 159 -3.39 -2.91 8.70
CA ALA A 159 -2.70 -2.12 7.67
C ALA A 159 -1.17 -2.33 7.70
N THR A 160 -0.53 -2.21 6.54
CA THR A 160 0.93 -2.21 6.38
C THR A 160 1.32 -1.15 5.35
N THR A 161 2.31 -0.33 5.68
CA THR A 161 2.81 0.76 4.84
C THR A 161 4.21 0.45 4.34
N ILE A 162 4.44 0.75 3.06
CA ILE A 162 5.70 0.62 2.37
C ILE A 162 6.06 1.97 1.75
N THR A 163 7.33 2.32 1.81
CA THR A 163 7.86 3.57 1.28
C THR A 163 8.67 3.28 0.02
N VAL A 164 8.32 3.94 -1.07
CA VAL A 164 9.07 3.82 -2.33
C VAL A 164 10.35 4.64 -2.25
N ASP A 165 11.48 4.03 -2.59
CA ASP A 165 12.76 4.70 -2.75
C ASP A 165 13.13 4.78 -4.23
N MET A 166 13.46 5.99 -4.70
CA MET A 166 13.81 6.25 -6.10
C MET A 166 15.29 6.60 -6.20
N HIS A 167 16.01 5.90 -7.07
CA HIS A 167 17.33 6.29 -7.51
C HIS A 167 17.23 7.49 -8.46
N SER A 168 17.63 8.66 -7.99
CA SER A 168 17.75 9.84 -8.83
C SER A 168 18.95 9.70 -9.76
N VAL A 169 18.73 9.25 -10.99
CA VAL A 169 19.73 9.41 -12.05
C VAL A 169 19.73 10.89 -12.44
N CYS A 170 20.63 11.66 -11.84
CA CYS A 170 20.83 13.04 -12.23
C CYS A 170 21.35 13.07 -13.67
N LEU A 171 20.48 13.35 -14.64
CA LEU A 171 20.90 13.71 -15.99
C LEU A 171 21.52 15.10 -15.94
N VAL A 172 22.78 15.18 -15.50
CA VAL A 172 23.58 16.40 -15.62
C VAL A 172 23.79 16.66 -17.10
N TYR A 173 22.94 17.46 -17.72
CA TYR A 173 23.16 17.94 -19.07
C TYR A 173 24.01 19.21 -18.99
N PHE A 174 25.24 19.14 -19.50
CA PHE A 174 26.09 20.33 -19.60
C PHE A 174 25.59 21.21 -20.76
N LYS A 175 25.13 22.43 -20.45
CA LYS A 175 24.84 23.44 -21.47
C LYS A 175 26.16 24.07 -21.93
N ILE A 176 26.74 23.52 -22.99
CA ILE A 176 27.97 24.08 -23.58
C ILE A 176 27.59 25.41 -24.27
N ARG A 177 28.07 26.54 -23.74
CA ARG A 177 28.11 27.81 -24.50
C ARG A 177 29.43 27.85 -25.27
N VAL A 178 29.33 27.86 -26.60
CA VAL A 178 30.48 28.08 -27.47
C VAL A 178 30.56 29.59 -27.77
N PHE A 179 31.63 30.24 -27.34
CA PHE A 179 31.93 31.62 -27.72
C PHE A 179 32.87 31.63 -28.93
N SER A 180 32.45 32.29 -30.00
CA SER A 180 33.30 32.63 -31.15
C SER A 180 34.17 33.84 -30.78
N ALA A 181 35.47 33.78 -31.08
CA ALA A 181 36.40 34.90 -30.90
C ALA A 181 36.34 35.96 -32.02
N SER A 182 35.36 35.86 -32.93
CA SER A 182 35.10 36.88 -33.95
C SER A 182 33.62 37.27 -33.93
N GLU A 183 33.37 38.57 -33.80
CA GLU A 183 32.06 39.21 -33.70
C GLU A 183 31.11 38.81 -34.86
N THR A 184 30.10 38.00 -34.54
CA THR A 184 28.68 38.14 -34.92
C THR A 184 27.90 36.90 -34.40
N PRO A 185 26.72 37.06 -33.76
CA PRO A 185 25.96 35.94 -33.24
C PRO A 185 25.22 35.18 -34.37
N VAL A 186 25.72 34.02 -34.77
CA VAL A 186 24.97 33.10 -35.65
C VAL A 186 24.05 32.23 -34.78
N ARG A 187 22.72 32.33 -35.00
CA ARG A 187 21.72 31.43 -34.41
C ARG A 187 21.86 30.04 -35.03
N HIS A 188 22.68 29.18 -34.43
CA HIS A 188 22.51 27.74 -34.63
C HIS A 188 21.49 27.22 -33.60
N LYS A 189 20.36 26.70 -34.09
CA LYS A 189 19.45 25.86 -33.29
C LYS A 189 20.23 24.59 -32.95
N MET A 190 20.71 24.49 -31.72
CA MET A 190 21.33 23.27 -31.22
C MET A 190 20.21 22.25 -30.99
N ASP A 191 20.22 21.17 -31.78
CA ASP A 191 19.28 20.07 -31.65
C ASP A 191 19.57 19.35 -30.31
N GLN A 192 18.60 19.40 -29.39
CA GLN A 192 18.71 18.85 -28.03
C GLN A 192 18.82 17.31 -28.02
N SER A 193 18.61 16.65 -29.16
CA SER A 193 18.66 15.19 -29.28
C SER A 193 20.08 14.58 -29.37
N ARG A 194 21.15 15.40 -29.44
CA ARG A 194 22.55 14.94 -29.52
C ARG A 194 23.38 15.21 -28.26
N LEU A 195 22.74 15.19 -27.09
CA LEU A 195 23.47 15.31 -25.83
C LEU A 195 24.20 14.00 -25.51
N CYS A 196 25.53 14.00 -25.64
CA CYS A 196 26.37 12.90 -25.18
C CYS A 196 26.29 12.78 -23.66
N VAL A 197 25.88 11.61 -23.17
CA VAL A 197 26.04 11.22 -21.78
C VAL A 197 27.53 10.99 -21.54
N VAL A 198 28.18 11.89 -20.81
CA VAL A 198 29.54 11.62 -20.31
C VAL A 198 29.38 10.67 -19.11
N ARG A 199 29.55 9.37 -19.34
CA ARG A 199 29.77 8.42 -18.24
C ARG A 199 31.20 8.62 -17.72
N ASP A 200 31.28 8.73 -16.39
CA ASP A 200 32.49 8.76 -15.56
C ASP A 200 33.33 10.05 -15.63
N PHE A 201 33.02 10.99 -14.72
CA PHE A 201 33.91 12.09 -14.37
C PHE A 201 34.45 11.88 -12.95
N THR A 202 35.52 11.09 -12.82
CA THR A 202 36.37 11.15 -11.61
C THR A 202 37.18 12.44 -11.69
N SER A 203 36.92 13.37 -10.78
CA SER A 203 37.58 14.66 -10.71
C SER A 203 39.06 14.51 -10.35
N SER A 204 39.94 14.55 -11.35
CA SER A 204 41.34 14.92 -11.14
C SER A 204 41.60 16.26 -11.81
N PHE A 205 41.53 17.33 -11.03
CA PHE A 205 42.07 18.63 -11.39
C PHE A 205 43.59 18.50 -11.58
N HIS A 206 44.04 18.36 -12.82
CA HIS A 206 45.42 18.68 -13.19
C HIS A 206 45.45 19.42 -14.52
N ASN A 207 46.29 20.45 -14.52
CA ASN A 207 46.31 21.60 -15.41
C ASN A 207 46.84 21.31 -16.83
N THR A 208 46.45 20.19 -17.43
CA THR A 208 46.93 19.75 -18.75
C THR A 208 45.78 19.26 -19.61
N GLY A 209 45.52 20.01 -20.70
CA GLY A 209 44.64 19.75 -21.84
C GLY A 209 43.75 18.49 -21.78
N PHE A 210 42.44 18.71 -21.68
CA PHE A 210 41.44 17.67 -21.87
C PHE A 210 41.40 17.21 -23.33
N ARG A 211 41.92 16.00 -23.58
CA ARG A 211 41.63 15.20 -24.78
C ARG A 211 40.39 14.37 -24.49
N GLY A 212 39.25 14.69 -25.10
CA GLY A 212 38.05 13.88 -24.92
C GLY A 212 36.77 14.42 -25.54
N CYS A 213 36.67 15.72 -25.82
CA CYS A 213 35.58 16.23 -26.65
C CYS A 213 35.95 16.04 -28.12
N LEU A 214 35.24 15.16 -28.84
CA LEU A 214 35.24 15.16 -30.30
C LEU A 214 34.56 16.44 -30.77
N ILE A 215 35.37 17.48 -30.99
CA ILE A 215 34.96 18.70 -31.66
C ILE A 215 34.77 18.33 -33.15
N PRO A 216 33.63 18.64 -33.79
CA PRO A 216 33.47 18.46 -35.23
C PRO A 216 34.62 19.17 -35.96
N GLU A 217 35.23 18.53 -36.97
CA GLU A 217 36.42 19.07 -37.66
C GLU A 217 36.27 20.50 -38.19
N SER A 218 35.02 20.95 -38.41
CA SER A 218 34.66 22.32 -38.81
C SER A 218 34.92 23.42 -37.77
N LEU A 219 35.24 23.07 -36.52
CA LEU A 219 35.42 24.03 -35.40
C LEU A 219 36.85 24.05 -34.83
N SER A 220 37.79 23.40 -35.51
CA SER A 220 39.19 23.21 -35.07
C SER A 220 40.05 24.49 -35.02
N SER A 221 39.59 25.63 -35.56
CA SER A 221 40.33 26.90 -35.56
C SER A 221 39.96 27.88 -34.44
N ILE A 222 38.97 27.55 -33.60
CA ILE A 222 38.42 28.47 -32.61
C ILE A 222 39.07 28.18 -31.25
N ARG A 223 39.78 29.17 -30.66
CA ARG A 223 40.16 29.14 -29.24
C ARG A 223 38.89 29.10 -28.41
N THR A 224 38.52 27.91 -27.97
CA THR A 224 37.29 27.63 -27.24
C THR A 224 37.56 27.73 -25.75
N ARG A 225 36.88 28.67 -25.08
CA ARG A 225 36.76 28.70 -23.63
C ARG A 225 35.41 28.09 -23.28
N ALA A 226 35.41 26.89 -22.71
CA ALA A 226 34.20 26.27 -22.19
C ALA A 226 33.98 26.77 -20.75
N GLU A 227 32.88 27.48 -20.50
CA GLU A 227 32.42 27.77 -19.15
C GLU A 227 31.33 26.76 -18.77
N PHE A 228 31.57 26.02 -17.69
CA PHE A 228 30.62 25.10 -17.12
C PHE A 228 29.70 25.90 -16.17
N GLN A 229 28.44 26.10 -16.56
CA GLN A 229 27.40 26.54 -15.62
C GLN A 229 26.59 25.33 -15.17
N GLN A 230 26.68 25.04 -13.88
CA GLN A 230 25.85 24.02 -13.23
C GLN A 230 24.42 24.57 -13.14
N HIS A 231 23.51 23.99 -13.91
CA HIS A 231 22.09 24.25 -13.75
C HIS A 231 21.48 23.07 -12.98
N ILE A 232 21.21 23.29 -11.70
CA ILE A 232 20.32 22.45 -10.93
C ILE A 232 18.91 22.90 -11.33
N VAL A 233 18.14 22.01 -11.95
CA VAL A 233 16.69 22.22 -12.16
C VAL A 233 15.96 21.47 -11.07
#